data_AF-A0A1R4KEE1-F1
#
_entry.id   AF-A0A1R4KEE1-F1
#
_cell.length_a   1.000
_cell.length_b   1.000
_cell.length_c   1.000
_cell.angle_alpha   90.00
_cell.angle_beta   90.00
_cell.angle_gamma   90.00
#
_symmetry.space_group_name_H-M   'P 1'
#
loop_
_entity.id
_entity.type
_entity.pdbx_description
1 polymer ?
#
loop_
_entity_poly.entity_id
_entity_poly.type
_entity_poly.pdbx_seq_one_letter_code
_entity_poly.pdbx_strand_id
1 'polypeptide(L)'
;MSDLNKDWTPTFGTVYTWFAMDKKGRIAVMVNNCWGDLPQSVLNIPDAELLLDDLNEYMWEESKIFNKYPTNKKGKTILDLYSSLVFRHLRTKQEVANWVVERSDYSLDSREENLPSKKGYFVYLAIEGSNQGEDYPVGYNGATKMGDYYRYLVPTIYASIEDFPQALWHGIAVSDTLDFTKNKVLDNDKINTYFPRNYQITN
;
A
#
# COMPACT_ATOMS: atom_id res chain seq x y z
N MET A 1 17.63 12.73 -12.13
CA MET A 1 18.31 11.68 -11.35
C MET A 1 17.31 11.28 -10.30
N SER A 2 16.97 9.99 -10.24
CA SER A 2 16.07 9.43 -9.22
C SER A 2 16.73 9.61 -7.86
N ASP A 3 16.00 10.18 -6.90
CA ASP A 3 16.47 10.28 -5.50
C ASP A 3 16.34 8.91 -4.80
N LEU A 4 15.51 8.02 -5.34
CA LEU A 4 15.36 6.65 -4.84
C LEU A 4 16.57 5.80 -5.24
N ASN A 5 17.28 5.29 -4.23
CA ASN A 5 18.43 4.39 -4.38
C ASN A 5 18.58 3.51 -3.12
N LYS A 6 19.53 2.58 -3.12
CA LYS A 6 19.78 1.63 -2.01
C LYS A 6 20.01 2.29 -0.63
N ASP A 7 20.57 3.49 -0.63
CA ASP A 7 20.93 4.24 0.58
C ASP A 7 19.82 5.26 0.95
N TRP A 8 18.70 5.26 0.23
CA TRP A 8 17.56 6.11 0.50
C TRP A 8 16.96 5.81 1.87
N THR A 9 16.57 6.88 2.55
CA THR A 9 15.83 6.83 3.82
C THR A 9 14.64 7.79 3.76
N PRO A 10 13.54 7.50 4.48
CA PRO A 10 12.37 8.36 4.49
C PRO A 10 12.69 9.76 5.03
N THR A 11 12.04 10.77 4.46
CA THR A 11 12.17 12.16 4.87
C THR A 11 10.89 12.94 4.53
N PHE A 12 10.68 14.05 5.23
CA PHE A 12 9.56 14.94 4.97
C PHE A 12 9.51 15.41 3.51
N GLY A 13 8.32 15.32 2.90
CA GLY A 13 8.05 15.80 1.54
C GLY A 13 8.24 14.76 0.43
N THR A 14 8.72 13.56 0.75
CA THR A 14 8.97 12.51 -0.26
C THR A 14 7.99 11.34 -0.09
N VAL A 15 7.03 11.23 -1.01
CA VAL A 15 6.02 10.16 -0.99
C VAL A 15 6.26 9.17 -2.13
N TYR A 16 6.37 7.89 -1.77
CA TYR A 16 6.44 6.77 -2.68
C TYR A 16 5.30 5.77 -2.39
N THR A 17 4.73 5.26 -3.48
CA THR A 17 3.83 4.13 -3.48
C THR A 17 4.60 2.89 -3.93
N TRP A 18 4.56 1.82 -3.15
CA TRP A 18 5.18 0.54 -3.49
C TRP A 18 4.22 -0.62 -3.27
N PHE A 19 4.56 -1.78 -3.82
CA PHE A 19 3.65 -2.93 -3.88
C PHE A 19 4.22 -4.13 -3.14
N ALA A 20 3.34 -4.80 -2.41
CA ALA A 20 3.71 -5.94 -1.57
C ALA A 20 2.78 -7.13 -1.82
N MET A 21 3.30 -8.34 -1.66
CA MET A 21 2.55 -9.59 -1.73
C MET A 21 2.73 -10.40 -0.44
N ASP A 22 1.62 -10.84 0.16
CA ASP A 22 1.66 -11.70 1.35
C ASP A 22 1.93 -13.18 1.00
N LYS A 23 2.09 -14.02 2.03
CA LYS A 23 2.36 -15.46 1.85
C LYS A 23 1.21 -16.24 1.19
N LYS A 24 0.06 -15.61 0.97
CA LYS A 24 -1.12 -16.17 0.30
C LYS A 24 -1.27 -15.61 -1.11
N GLY A 25 -0.29 -14.86 -1.61
CA GLY A 25 -0.30 -14.29 -2.96
C GLY A 25 -1.19 -13.06 -3.09
N ARG A 26 -1.60 -12.44 -1.97
CA ARG A 26 -2.51 -11.27 -2.00
C ARG A 26 -1.71 -9.99 -2.05
N ILE A 27 -2.18 -9.03 -2.85
CA ILE A 27 -1.47 -7.78 -3.10
C ILE A 27 -1.92 -6.66 -2.15
N ALA A 28 -0.96 -5.90 -1.66
CA ALA A 28 -1.14 -4.63 -0.98
C ALA A 28 -0.45 -3.49 -1.75
N VAL A 29 -1.09 -2.33 -1.76
CA VAL A 29 -0.45 -1.06 -2.04
C VAL A 29 0.00 -0.44 -0.71
N MET A 30 1.23 0.05 -0.69
CA MET A 30 1.91 0.57 0.49
C MET A 30 2.31 2.01 0.21
N VAL A 31 1.78 2.97 0.95
CA VAL A 31 2.14 4.40 0.80
C VAL A 31 3.01 4.80 1.98
N ASN A 32 4.22 5.26 1.71
CA ASN A 32 5.18 5.57 2.77
C ASN A 32 4.86 6.85 3.55
N ASN A 33 3.94 7.70 3.06
CA ASN A 33 3.54 8.96 3.68
C ASN A 33 4.71 9.71 4.34
N CYS A 34 5.78 9.95 3.56
CA CYS A 34 7.05 10.57 3.98
C CYS A 34 7.96 9.73 4.88
N TRP A 35 7.42 8.90 5.77
CA TRP A 35 8.17 8.35 6.91
C TRP A 35 8.35 6.83 6.91
N GLY A 36 7.59 6.10 6.10
CA GLY A 36 7.70 4.66 5.98
C GLY A 36 8.91 4.21 5.16
N ASP A 37 9.60 3.19 5.64
CA ASP A 37 10.71 2.55 4.94
C ASP A 37 10.20 1.76 3.73
N LEU A 38 10.99 1.78 2.67
CA LEU A 38 10.82 0.89 1.52
C LEU A 38 11.72 -0.34 1.70
N PRO A 39 11.31 -1.53 1.22
CA PRO A 39 12.15 -2.71 1.27
C PRO A 39 13.45 -2.50 0.50
N GLN A 40 14.57 -2.93 1.07
CA GLN A 40 15.87 -2.94 0.42
C GLN A 40 15.85 -3.76 -0.86
N SER A 41 15.01 -4.79 -0.96
CA SER A 41 14.82 -5.52 -2.21
C SER A 41 14.31 -4.61 -3.35
N VAL A 42 13.45 -3.64 -3.06
CA VAL A 42 12.93 -2.66 -4.02
C VAL A 42 14.00 -1.59 -4.29
N LEU A 43 14.62 -1.04 -3.25
CA LEU A 43 15.63 0.03 -3.37
C LEU A 43 16.88 -0.40 -4.17
N ASN A 44 17.18 -1.70 -4.21
CA ASN A 44 18.30 -2.25 -4.98
C ASN A 44 17.97 -2.52 -6.45
N ILE A 45 16.74 -2.29 -6.91
CA ILE A 45 16.39 -2.41 -8.33
C ILE A 45 17.03 -1.24 -9.10
N PRO A 46 17.74 -1.49 -10.21
CA PRO A 46 18.16 -0.44 -11.12
C PRO A 46 16.95 0.38 -11.58
N ASP A 47 17.04 1.70 -11.49
CA ASP A 47 15.95 2.63 -11.84
C ASP A 47 14.64 2.35 -11.07
N ALA A 48 14.74 1.99 -9.78
CA ALA A 48 13.60 1.67 -8.92
C ALA A 48 12.48 2.71 -8.95
N GLU A 49 12.79 4.01 -9.00
CA GLU A 49 11.79 5.08 -9.08
C GLU A 49 10.93 4.96 -10.34
N LEU A 50 11.56 4.75 -11.50
CA LEU A 50 10.83 4.56 -12.76
C LEU A 50 9.94 3.32 -12.72
N LEU A 51 10.42 2.24 -12.10
CA LEU A 51 9.61 1.02 -11.93
C LEU A 51 8.41 1.24 -11.01
N LEU A 52 8.58 1.98 -9.91
CA LEU A 52 7.49 2.34 -9.01
C LEU A 52 6.50 3.29 -9.70
N ASP A 53 6.97 4.22 -10.53
CA ASP A 53 6.13 5.07 -11.37
C ASP A 53 5.30 4.23 -12.34
N ASP A 54 5.91 3.30 -13.06
CA ASP A 54 5.21 2.39 -13.99
C ASP A 54 4.14 1.55 -13.26
N LEU A 55 4.45 1.05 -12.06
CA LEU A 55 3.49 0.32 -11.21
C LEU A 55 2.34 1.20 -10.73
N ASN A 56 2.64 2.45 -10.34
CA ASN A 56 1.65 3.41 -9.88
C ASN A 56 0.72 3.85 -11.03
N GLU A 57 1.28 4.20 -12.19
CA GLU A 57 0.51 4.48 -13.41
C GLU A 57 -0.35 3.28 -13.83
N TYR A 58 0.18 2.05 -13.72
CA TYR A 58 -0.58 0.84 -14.02
C TYR A 58 -1.77 0.65 -13.07
N MET A 59 -1.55 0.83 -11.75
CA MET A 59 -2.62 0.75 -10.75
C MET A 59 -3.75 1.73 -11.06
N TRP A 60 -3.42 2.96 -11.44
CA TRP A 60 -4.40 4.00 -11.76
C TRP A 60 -5.02 3.89 -13.16
N GLU A 61 -4.58 2.92 -13.96
CA GLU A 61 -4.97 2.75 -15.38
C GLU A 61 -4.53 3.90 -16.29
N GLU A 62 -3.45 4.60 -15.92
CA GLU A 62 -2.89 5.76 -16.61
C GLU A 62 -1.67 5.41 -17.49
N SER A 63 -1.14 4.19 -17.37
CA SER A 63 0.05 3.77 -18.10
C SER A 63 -0.19 3.73 -19.61
N LYS A 64 0.71 4.39 -20.36
CA LYS A 64 0.72 4.34 -21.83
C LYS A 64 1.35 3.04 -22.34
N ILE A 65 2.25 2.45 -21.55
CA ILE A 65 3.02 1.25 -21.90
C ILE A 65 2.20 0.00 -21.57
N PHE A 66 1.64 -0.06 -20.36
CA PHE A 66 0.89 -1.20 -19.83
C PHE A 66 -0.61 -0.91 -19.86
N ASN A 67 -1.20 -0.90 -21.05
CA ASN A 67 -2.60 -0.49 -21.27
C ASN A 67 -3.63 -1.65 -21.26
N LYS A 68 -3.22 -2.84 -20.82
CA LYS A 68 -4.12 -4.00 -20.63
C LYS A 68 -4.30 -4.25 -19.14
N TYR A 69 -5.50 -3.91 -18.66
CA TYR A 69 -5.84 -3.99 -17.25
C TYR A 69 -6.65 -5.26 -16.94
N PRO A 70 -6.52 -5.83 -15.73
CA PRO A 70 -7.38 -6.92 -15.29
C PRO A 70 -8.84 -6.44 -15.22
N THR A 71 -9.76 -7.38 -15.33
CA THR A 71 -11.18 -7.08 -15.11
C THR A 71 -11.39 -6.54 -13.69
N ASN A 72 -12.19 -5.49 -13.57
CA ASN A 72 -12.63 -4.95 -12.28
C ASN A 72 -13.17 -6.09 -11.38
N LYS A 73 -12.65 -6.18 -10.15
CA LYS A 73 -13.00 -7.25 -9.20
C LYS A 73 -14.45 -7.20 -8.73
N LYS A 74 -15.09 -6.04 -8.80
CA LYS A 74 -16.47 -5.79 -8.32
C LYS A 74 -16.67 -6.25 -6.87
N GLY A 75 -15.65 -6.05 -6.04
CA GLY A 75 -15.65 -6.38 -4.62
C GLY A 75 -16.27 -5.27 -3.78
N LYS A 76 -15.99 -5.32 -2.47
CA LYS A 76 -16.28 -4.25 -1.52
C LYS A 76 -15.00 -3.80 -0.84
N THR A 77 -14.98 -2.55 -0.42
CA THR A 77 -13.97 -2.02 0.50
C THR A 77 -14.47 -2.11 1.92
N ILE A 78 -13.61 -2.54 2.84
CA ILE A 78 -13.85 -2.53 4.28
C ILE A 78 -12.82 -1.61 4.94
N LEU A 79 -13.30 -0.64 5.71
CA LEU A 79 -12.46 0.17 6.60
C LEU A 79 -12.00 -0.68 7.78
N ASP A 80 -10.67 -0.73 8.03
CA ASP A 80 -10.11 -1.44 9.19
C ASP A 80 -9.59 -0.46 10.25
N LEU A 81 -8.46 0.19 10.00
CA LEU A 81 -7.86 1.24 10.83
C LEU A 81 -7.88 2.57 10.07
N TYR A 82 -7.75 3.72 10.74
CA TYR A 82 -7.65 5.01 10.04
C TYR A 82 -6.78 6.01 10.80
N SER A 83 -6.18 6.95 10.07
CA SER A 83 -5.40 8.04 10.64
C SER A 83 -6.26 8.94 11.53
N SER A 84 -5.84 9.10 12.78
CA SER A 84 -6.41 10.08 13.70
C SER A 84 -6.22 11.52 13.19
N LEU A 85 -5.11 11.78 12.49
CA LEU A 85 -4.74 13.10 12.01
C LEU A 85 -5.57 13.49 10.79
N VAL A 86 -5.63 12.63 9.76
CA VAL A 86 -6.40 12.90 8.53
C VAL A 86 -7.89 13.06 8.83
N PHE A 87 -8.43 12.18 9.67
CA PHE A 87 -9.85 12.17 10.01
C PHE A 87 -10.22 12.98 11.27
N ARG A 88 -9.33 13.81 11.80
CA ARG A 88 -9.58 14.66 12.99
C ARG A 88 -10.81 15.57 12.90
N HIS A 89 -11.27 15.84 11.69
CA HIS A 89 -12.44 16.66 11.40
C HIS A 89 -13.77 15.89 11.54
N LEU A 90 -13.71 14.56 11.61
CA LEU A 90 -14.85 13.69 11.88
C LEU A 90 -14.83 13.27 13.36
N ARG A 91 -16.01 13.21 13.98
CA ARG A 91 -16.18 13.03 15.43
C ARG A 91 -16.30 11.57 15.82
N THR A 92 -16.81 10.71 14.93
CA THR A 92 -17.09 9.31 15.26
C THR A 92 -16.53 8.35 14.23
N LYS A 93 -16.24 7.11 14.68
CA LYS A 93 -15.87 6.01 13.78
C LYS A 93 -16.92 5.75 12.70
N GLN A 94 -18.20 5.95 13.00
CA GLN A 94 -19.28 5.74 12.04
C GLN A 94 -19.25 6.78 10.91
N GLU A 95 -18.91 8.04 11.22
CA GLU A 95 -18.75 9.09 10.19
C GLU A 95 -17.60 8.75 9.23
N VAL A 96 -16.46 8.29 9.76
CA VAL A 96 -15.34 7.83 8.93
C VAL A 96 -15.74 6.64 8.06
N ALA A 97 -16.45 5.66 8.64
CA ALA A 97 -16.94 4.50 7.90
C ALA A 97 -17.89 4.90 6.76
N ASN A 98 -18.83 5.81 7.02
CA ASN A 98 -19.75 6.32 6.00
C ASN A 98 -18.98 7.05 4.89
N TRP A 99 -18.01 7.90 5.25
CA TRP A 99 -17.16 8.61 4.30
C TRP A 99 -16.43 7.64 3.36
N VAL A 100 -15.88 6.53 3.88
CA VAL A 100 -15.22 5.49 3.06
C VAL A 100 -16.25 4.80 2.17
N VAL A 101 -17.40 4.40 2.72
CA VAL A 101 -18.45 3.68 1.97
C VAL A 101 -18.91 4.50 0.76
N GLU A 102 -19.21 5.79 0.94
CA GLU A 102 -19.68 6.69 -0.12
C GLU A 102 -18.68 6.86 -1.28
N ARG A 103 -17.39 6.57 -1.04
CA ARG A 103 -16.30 6.79 -1.99
C ARG A 103 -15.71 5.49 -2.54
N SER A 104 -16.11 4.36 -1.99
CA SER A 104 -15.46 3.07 -2.25
C SER A 104 -16.15 2.19 -3.30
N ASP A 105 -17.24 2.65 -3.90
CA ASP A 105 -17.95 1.86 -4.90
C ASP A 105 -17.08 1.63 -6.16
N TYR A 106 -17.10 0.40 -6.68
CA TYR A 106 -16.24 -0.03 -7.79
C TYR A 106 -16.63 0.57 -9.14
N SER A 107 -17.79 1.21 -9.25
CA SER A 107 -18.28 1.88 -10.46
C SER A 107 -17.89 3.36 -10.54
N LEU A 108 -17.42 3.96 -9.45
CA LEU A 108 -16.96 5.35 -9.40
C LEU A 108 -15.60 5.53 -10.07
N ASP A 109 -15.17 6.77 -10.31
CA ASP A 109 -13.80 7.06 -10.76
C ASP A 109 -12.76 6.56 -9.76
N SER A 110 -11.61 6.12 -10.28
CA SER A 110 -10.54 5.52 -9.48
C SER A 110 -10.02 6.49 -8.42
N ARG A 111 -9.88 5.97 -7.20
CA ARG A 111 -9.36 6.68 -6.02
C ARG A 111 -8.92 5.66 -4.97
N GLU A 112 -8.18 6.09 -3.97
CA GLU A 112 -7.63 5.19 -2.96
C GLU A 112 -8.72 4.34 -2.27
N GLU A 113 -9.88 4.95 -1.96
CA GLU A 113 -10.97 4.31 -1.23
C GLU A 113 -11.64 3.17 -2.01
N ASN A 114 -11.52 3.16 -3.35
CA ASN A 114 -12.06 2.10 -4.20
C ASN A 114 -11.01 1.18 -4.82
N LEU A 115 -9.71 1.35 -4.53
CA LEU A 115 -8.69 0.35 -4.89
C LEU A 115 -9.05 -1.06 -4.39
N PRO A 116 -9.54 -1.25 -3.14
CA PRO A 116 -9.90 -2.58 -2.67
C PRO A 116 -11.09 -3.19 -3.44
N SER A 117 -12.13 -2.41 -3.73
CA SER A 117 -13.32 -2.91 -4.44
C SER A 117 -13.09 -3.12 -5.93
N LYS A 118 -12.31 -2.24 -6.59
CA LYS A 118 -12.00 -2.30 -8.03
C LYS A 118 -10.88 -3.27 -8.36
N LYS A 119 -9.77 -3.18 -7.64
CA LYS A 119 -8.52 -3.88 -7.98
C LYS A 119 -8.28 -5.08 -7.08
N GLY A 120 -8.82 -5.08 -5.86
CA GLY A 120 -8.62 -6.15 -4.90
C GLY A 120 -7.36 -5.99 -4.06
N TYR A 121 -6.83 -4.77 -3.93
CA TYR A 121 -5.65 -4.46 -3.14
C TYR A 121 -6.01 -4.18 -1.68
N PHE A 122 -5.20 -4.67 -0.75
CA PHE A 122 -5.12 -4.07 0.58
C PHE A 122 -4.44 -2.70 0.48
N VAL A 123 -4.84 -1.75 1.32
CA VAL A 123 -4.19 -0.43 1.37
C VAL A 123 -3.54 -0.27 2.74
N TYR A 124 -2.22 -0.08 2.75
CA TYR A 124 -1.47 0.28 3.94
C TYR A 124 -0.89 1.66 3.79
N LEU A 125 -1.01 2.46 4.85
CA LEU A 125 -0.46 3.79 4.93
C LEU A 125 0.53 3.82 6.10
N ALA A 126 1.69 4.44 5.89
CA ALA A 126 2.58 4.74 6.99
C ALA A 126 1.99 5.84 7.88
N ILE A 127 2.20 5.75 9.19
CA ILE A 127 1.83 6.79 10.15
C ILE A 127 2.63 8.06 9.84
N GLU A 128 1.92 9.16 9.64
CA GLU A 128 2.48 10.45 9.27
C GLU A 128 2.48 11.48 10.41
N GLY A 129 2.88 12.72 10.11
CA GLY A 129 2.91 13.82 11.07
C GLY A 129 4.20 14.64 10.95
N SER A 130 4.25 15.73 11.69
CA SER A 130 5.47 16.53 11.90
C SER A 130 6.27 16.00 13.09
N ASN A 131 5.60 15.37 14.07
CA ASN A 131 6.22 14.81 15.27
C ASN A 131 5.60 13.46 15.65
N GLN A 132 6.38 12.63 16.35
CA GLN A 132 5.93 11.34 16.89
C GLN A 132 4.67 11.49 17.76
N GLY A 133 3.61 10.75 17.40
CA GLY A 133 2.35 10.71 18.14
C GLY A 133 1.30 11.74 17.71
N GLU A 134 1.59 12.61 16.74
CA GLU A 134 0.57 13.47 16.12
C GLU A 134 -0.47 12.67 15.34
N ASP A 135 -0.05 11.58 14.73
CA ASP A 135 -0.94 10.58 14.16
C ASP A 135 -0.76 9.22 14.83
N TYR A 136 -1.84 8.44 14.77
CA TYR A 136 -1.94 7.07 15.23
C TYR A 136 -3.14 6.39 14.57
N PRO A 137 -3.07 5.06 14.33
CA PRO A 137 -4.16 4.32 13.72
C PRO A 137 -5.28 4.06 14.71
N VAL A 138 -6.41 4.75 14.54
CA VAL A 138 -7.60 4.57 15.37
C VAL A 138 -8.16 3.15 15.16
N GLY A 139 -8.43 2.47 16.28
CA GLY A 139 -8.88 1.07 16.29
C GLY A 139 -7.76 0.05 16.57
N TYR A 140 -6.52 0.51 16.74
CA TYR A 140 -5.40 -0.29 17.21
C TYR A 140 -5.01 0.09 18.64
N ASN A 141 -4.90 -0.91 19.52
CA ASN A 141 -4.58 -0.70 20.94
C ASN A 141 -3.09 -0.92 21.27
N GLY A 142 -2.29 -1.36 20.29
CA GLY A 142 -0.86 -1.56 20.47
C GLY A 142 -0.10 -0.24 20.34
N ALA A 143 1.16 -0.25 20.79
CA ALA A 143 2.07 0.85 20.54
C ALA A 143 2.40 0.96 19.04
N THR A 144 2.55 2.18 18.56
CA THR A 144 2.95 2.48 17.19
C THR A 144 3.92 3.66 17.17
N LYS A 145 4.72 3.76 16.11
CA LYS A 145 5.62 4.88 15.85
C LYS A 145 5.41 5.46 14.45
N MET A 146 5.86 6.69 14.25
CA MET A 146 5.87 7.33 12.94
C MET A 146 6.63 6.44 11.94
N GLY A 147 6.09 6.30 10.73
CA GLY A 147 6.59 5.38 9.72
C GLY A 147 6.04 3.94 9.79
N ASP A 148 5.47 3.48 10.92
CA ASP A 148 4.81 2.17 10.95
C ASP A 148 3.66 2.14 9.95
N TYR A 149 3.49 1.03 9.23
CA TYR A 149 2.41 0.88 8.25
C TYR A 149 1.17 0.29 8.90
N TYR A 150 0.03 0.97 8.82
CA TYR A 150 -1.26 0.43 9.25
C TYR A 150 -2.16 0.09 8.06
N ARG A 151 -2.93 -1.00 8.19
CA ARG A 151 -3.89 -1.47 7.20
C ARG A 151 -5.13 -0.58 7.24
N TYR A 152 -5.21 0.37 6.32
CA TYR A 152 -6.33 1.27 6.18
C TYR A 152 -7.56 0.53 5.63
N LEU A 153 -7.41 -0.08 4.45
CA LEU A 153 -8.53 -0.67 3.71
C LEU A 153 -8.28 -2.13 3.34
N VAL A 154 -9.37 -2.91 3.36
CA VAL A 154 -9.38 -4.34 3.10
C VAL A 154 -10.33 -4.68 1.94
N PRO A 155 -9.88 -5.45 0.93
CA PRO A 155 -10.73 -5.92 -0.15
C PRO A 155 -11.50 -7.19 0.26
N THR A 156 -12.67 -7.43 -0.34
CA THR A 156 -13.37 -8.72 -0.22
C THR A 156 -13.02 -9.72 -1.31
N ILE A 157 -12.47 -9.25 -2.43
CA ILE A 157 -11.97 -10.07 -3.55
C ILE A 157 -10.52 -9.65 -3.76
N TYR A 158 -9.60 -10.60 -3.68
CA TYR A 158 -8.17 -10.30 -3.65
C TYR A 158 -7.58 -10.23 -5.05
N ALA A 159 -6.65 -9.32 -5.24
CA ALA A 159 -5.74 -9.35 -6.37
C ALA A 159 -4.58 -10.31 -6.09
N SER A 160 -3.96 -10.78 -7.17
CA SER A 160 -2.74 -11.59 -7.15
C SER A 160 -1.71 -11.06 -8.14
N ILE A 161 -0.55 -11.72 -8.21
CA ILE A 161 0.53 -11.33 -9.12
C ILE A 161 0.08 -11.34 -10.59
N GLU A 162 -0.85 -12.22 -10.95
CA GLU A 162 -1.40 -12.35 -12.31
C GLU A 162 -2.27 -11.16 -12.74
N ASP A 163 -2.66 -10.28 -11.81
CA ASP A 163 -3.32 -9.01 -12.12
C ASP A 163 -2.35 -7.93 -12.61
N PHE A 164 -1.04 -8.21 -12.60
CA PHE A 164 0.00 -7.30 -13.09
C PHE A 164 0.66 -7.87 -14.37
N PRO A 165 1.15 -7.02 -15.27
CA PRO A 165 2.00 -7.44 -16.38
C PRO A 165 3.29 -8.06 -15.84
N GLN A 166 3.74 -9.16 -16.45
CA GLN A 166 4.95 -9.86 -16.03
C GLN A 166 6.19 -8.97 -15.93
N ALA A 167 6.29 -7.97 -16.82
CA ALA A 167 7.38 -7.01 -16.81
C ALA A 167 7.47 -6.21 -15.48
N LEU A 168 6.36 -6.02 -14.77
CA LEU A 168 6.29 -5.26 -13.52
C LEU A 168 6.46 -6.12 -12.26
N TRP A 169 6.41 -7.45 -12.39
CA TRP A 169 6.40 -8.36 -11.23
C TRP A 169 7.61 -8.18 -10.32
N HIS A 170 8.78 -7.89 -10.90
CA HIS A 170 10.03 -7.71 -10.15
C HIS A 170 10.05 -6.48 -9.24
N GLY A 171 9.07 -5.57 -9.35
CA GLY A 171 8.86 -4.45 -8.43
C GLY A 171 7.95 -4.77 -7.24
N ILE A 172 7.34 -5.96 -7.19
CA ILE A 172 6.45 -6.36 -6.09
C ILE A 172 7.26 -7.09 -5.01
N ALA A 173 7.34 -6.50 -3.82
CA ALA A 173 8.04 -7.08 -2.68
C ALA A 173 7.25 -8.24 -2.06
N VAL A 174 7.89 -9.33 -1.66
CA VAL A 174 7.22 -10.57 -1.26
C VAL A 174 7.52 -10.91 0.19
N SER A 175 6.47 -11.22 0.94
CA SER A 175 6.57 -11.76 2.30
C SER A 175 6.26 -13.24 2.35
N ASP A 176 7.13 -14.01 3.00
CA ASP A 176 6.90 -15.42 3.28
C ASP A 176 6.16 -15.63 4.62
N THR A 177 6.01 -14.58 5.44
CA THR A 177 5.52 -14.69 6.83
C THR A 177 4.20 -13.96 7.07
N LEU A 178 4.01 -12.78 6.47
CA LEU A 178 2.83 -11.95 6.67
C LEU A 178 1.58 -12.59 6.05
N ASP A 179 0.44 -12.34 6.68
CA ASP A 179 -0.90 -12.61 6.19
C ASP A 179 -1.66 -11.29 6.25
N PHE A 180 -1.93 -10.67 5.10
CA PHE A 180 -2.56 -9.35 5.06
C PHE A 180 -3.99 -9.35 5.58
N THR A 181 -4.60 -10.50 5.91
CA THR A 181 -5.88 -10.55 6.64
C THR A 181 -5.72 -10.49 8.15
N LYS A 182 -4.52 -10.73 8.69
CA LYS A 182 -4.24 -10.75 10.13
C LYS A 182 -3.34 -9.60 10.58
N ASN A 183 -2.33 -9.25 9.80
CA ASN A 183 -1.34 -8.25 10.16
C ASN A 183 -1.89 -6.84 9.90
N LYS A 184 -2.40 -6.17 10.94
CA LYS A 184 -3.00 -4.83 10.79
C LYS A 184 -2.00 -3.68 10.87
N VAL A 185 -0.88 -3.87 11.54
CA VAL A 185 0.18 -2.89 11.69
C VAL A 185 1.52 -3.59 11.48
N LEU A 186 2.42 -2.96 10.73
CA LEU A 186 3.76 -3.43 10.43
C LEU A 186 4.77 -2.43 11.01
N ASP A 187 5.68 -2.95 11.81
CA ASP A 187 6.79 -2.20 12.41
C ASP A 187 7.78 -1.75 11.33
N ASN A 188 8.02 -0.43 11.24
CA ASN A 188 8.87 0.16 10.21
C ASN A 188 10.27 -0.44 10.18
N ASP A 189 10.87 -0.69 11.35
CA ASP A 189 12.25 -1.21 11.46
C ASP A 189 12.37 -2.66 10.95
N LYS A 190 11.24 -3.32 10.66
CA LYS A 190 11.17 -4.71 10.21
C LYS A 190 10.76 -4.84 8.75
N ILE A 191 10.62 -3.75 7.99
CA ILE A 191 10.22 -3.82 6.57
C ILE A 191 11.11 -4.78 5.77
N ASN A 192 12.43 -4.73 5.96
CA ASN A 192 13.38 -5.65 5.30
C ASN A 192 13.24 -7.11 5.77
N THR A 193 12.78 -7.34 7.00
CA THR A 193 12.51 -8.70 7.51
C THR A 193 11.18 -9.23 6.96
N TYR A 194 10.18 -8.36 6.83
CA TYR A 194 8.88 -8.72 6.30
C TYR A 194 8.92 -8.99 4.80
N PHE A 195 9.70 -8.21 4.06
CA PHE A 195 9.80 -8.25 2.60
C PHE A 195 11.26 -8.38 2.15
N PRO A 196 11.88 -9.56 2.31
CA PRO A 196 13.31 -9.74 2.05
C PRO A 196 13.68 -9.80 0.56
N ARG A 197 12.70 -9.93 -0.34
CA ARG A 197 12.89 -10.17 -1.77
C ARG A 197 11.74 -9.60 -2.57
N ASN A 198 11.92 -9.43 -3.88
CA ASN A 198 10.82 -9.17 -4.80
C ASN A 198 10.36 -10.46 -5.48
N TYR A 199 9.24 -10.39 -6.18
CA TYR A 199 8.74 -11.50 -6.96
C TYR A 199 9.70 -11.79 -8.12
N GLN A 200 10.00 -13.06 -8.33
CA GLN A 200 10.81 -13.53 -9.45
C GLN A 200 10.09 -14.67 -10.14
N ILE A 201 10.22 -14.74 -11.47
CA ILE A 201 9.78 -15.90 -12.22
C ILE A 201 10.77 -17.02 -11.93
N THR A 202 10.36 -18.01 -11.14
CA THR A 202 11.09 -19.28 -11.06
C THR A 202 10.85 -20.03 -12.36
N ASN A 203 11.91 -20.12 -13.19
CA ASN A 203 11.93 -21.00 -14.36
C ASN A 203 11.98 -22.48 -13.95
#